data_AF-A0A1T1BSW0-F1
#
_entry.id   AF-A0A1T1BSW0-F1
#
_cell.length_a   1.000
_cell.length_b   1.000
_cell.length_c   1.000
_cell.angle_alpha   90.00
_cell.angle_beta   90.00
_cell.angle_gamma   90.00
#
_symmetry.space_group_name_H-M   'P 1'
#
loop_
_entity.id
_entity.type
_entity.pdbx_description
1 polymer ?
#
loop_
_entity_poly.entity_id
_entity_poly.type
_entity_poly.pdbx_seq_one_letter_code
_entity_poly.pdbx_strand_id
1 'polypeptide(L)'
;MTSQSFFAQETSVPSEKAIQEAKTAEEHQNKINKEQKKIEKHQREVNSAEKSIKKTQKKIEKQKAANQKTDSQIASSKNSEEEIQKLKIKSTKQKLEIDKLELKLLQQKKELDEIRASF
;
A
#
# COMPACT_ATOMS: atom_id res chain seq x y z
N MET A 1 -51.02 -51.96 30.86
CA MET A 1 -49.96 -51.46 31.76
C MET A 1 -48.90 -50.80 30.91
N THR A 2 -48.84 -49.48 30.89
CA THR A 2 -47.86 -48.69 30.12
C THR A 2 -46.92 -48.02 31.11
N SER A 3 -45.73 -48.59 31.31
CA SER A 3 -44.66 -47.93 32.07
C SER A 3 -43.97 -46.93 31.17
N GLN A 4 -44.20 -45.64 31.44
CA GLN A 4 -43.48 -44.55 30.80
C GLN A 4 -42.11 -44.43 31.48
N SER A 5 -41.08 -44.96 30.83
CA SER A 5 -39.70 -44.85 31.31
C SER A 5 -39.23 -43.40 31.16
N PHE A 6 -39.10 -42.70 32.29
CA PHE A 6 -38.49 -41.38 32.37
C PHE A 6 -36.97 -41.52 32.12
N PHE A 7 -36.52 -41.19 30.91
CA PHE A 7 -35.09 -41.03 30.64
C PHE A 7 -34.61 -39.74 31.34
N ALA A 8 -33.85 -39.88 32.43
CA ALA A 8 -33.10 -38.78 33.00
C ALA A 8 -32.02 -38.36 32.00
N GLN A 9 -32.21 -37.19 31.38
CA GLN A 9 -31.19 -36.55 30.57
C GLN A 9 -30.11 -36.00 31.53
N GLU A 10 -29.03 -36.75 31.72
CA GLU A 10 -27.85 -36.25 32.44
C GLU A 10 -27.27 -35.07 31.65
N THR A 11 -27.64 -33.84 32.05
CA THR A 11 -26.90 -32.65 31.65
C THR A 11 -25.57 -32.70 32.39
N SER A 12 -24.53 -33.23 31.73
CA SER A 12 -23.16 -33.17 32.25
C SER A 12 -22.75 -31.71 32.39
N VAL A 13 -22.79 -31.17 33.60
CA VAL A 13 -22.31 -29.81 33.87
C VAL A 13 -20.80 -29.83 33.62
N PRO A 14 -20.28 -29.06 32.65
CA PRO A 14 -18.84 -29.02 32.39
C PRO A 14 -18.13 -28.60 33.67
N SER A 15 -17.02 -29.28 34.01
CA SER A 15 -16.25 -28.97 35.20
C SER A 15 -15.77 -27.51 35.15
N GLU A 16 -15.65 -26.84 36.30
CA GLU A 16 -15.15 -25.46 36.37
C GLU A 16 -13.83 -25.28 35.63
N LYS A 17 -12.98 -26.32 35.65
CA LYS A 17 -11.73 -26.40 34.90
C LYS A 17 -11.96 -26.32 33.38
N ALA A 18 -12.92 -27.06 32.83
CA ALA A 18 -13.26 -27.01 31.40
C ALA A 18 -13.83 -25.64 30.99
N ILE A 19 -14.63 -25.01 31.86
CA ILE A 19 -15.16 -23.65 31.62
C ILE A 19 -14.02 -22.61 31.61
N GLN A 20 -13.06 -22.74 32.53
CA GLN A 20 -11.92 -21.83 32.63
C GLN A 20 -10.92 -22.01 31.46
N GLU A 21 -10.69 -23.25 31.02
CA GLU A 21 -9.89 -23.55 29.83
C GLU A 21 -10.54 -23.00 28.56
N ALA A 22 -11.87 -23.16 28.39
CA ALA A 22 -12.61 -22.60 27.27
C ALA A 22 -12.53 -21.07 27.21
N LYS A 23 -12.67 -20.38 28.35
CA LYS A 23 -12.49 -18.91 28.43
C LYS A 23 -11.08 -18.48 28.04
N THR A 24 -10.06 -19.19 28.53
CA THR A 24 -8.66 -18.89 28.21
C THR A 24 -8.38 -19.09 26.72
N ALA A 25 -8.93 -20.16 26.12
CA ALA A 25 -8.83 -20.41 24.69
C ALA A 25 -9.52 -19.31 23.87
N GLU A 26 -10.70 -18.86 24.29
CA GLU A 26 -11.41 -17.74 23.65
C GLU A 26 -10.62 -16.44 23.73
N GLU A 27 -10.01 -16.12 24.87
CA GLU A 27 -9.13 -14.96 25.02
C GLU A 27 -7.91 -15.03 24.09
N HIS A 28 -7.28 -16.20 23.97
CA HIS A 28 -6.17 -16.42 23.05
C HIS A 28 -6.60 -16.27 21.59
N GLN A 29 -7.74 -16.86 21.21
CA GLN A 29 -8.30 -16.70 19.87
C GLN A 29 -8.60 -15.22 19.56
N ASN A 30 -9.14 -14.48 20.52
CA ASN A 30 -9.40 -13.05 20.39
C ASN A 30 -8.11 -12.23 20.22
N LYS A 31 -7.04 -12.57 20.93
CA LYS A 31 -5.71 -11.95 20.74
C LYS A 31 -5.16 -12.25 19.34
N ILE A 32 -5.20 -13.50 18.90
CA ILE A 32 -4.76 -13.91 17.56
C ILE A 32 -5.54 -13.15 16.48
N ASN A 33 -6.87 -13.11 16.59
CA ASN A 33 -7.73 -12.38 15.63
C ASN A 33 -7.41 -10.88 15.58
N LYS A 34 -7.08 -10.26 16.73
CA LYS A 34 -6.68 -8.85 16.79
C LYS A 34 -5.34 -8.62 16.10
N GLU A 35 -4.35 -9.46 16.37
CA GLU A 35 -3.04 -9.38 15.72
C GLU A 35 -3.16 -9.60 14.21
N GLN A 36 -3.89 -10.63 13.77
CA GLN A 36 -4.13 -10.90 12.35
C GLN A 36 -4.74 -9.69 11.63
N LYS A 37 -5.73 -9.01 12.24
CA LYS A 37 -6.31 -7.78 11.69
C LYS A 37 -5.29 -6.64 11.58
N LYS A 38 -4.37 -6.50 12.54
CA LYS A 38 -3.28 -5.51 12.45
C LYS A 38 -2.34 -5.84 11.30
N ILE A 39 -1.95 -7.11 11.15
CA ILE A 39 -1.11 -7.58 10.03
C ILE A 39 -1.76 -7.26 8.69
N GLU A 40 -3.03 -7.63 8.53
CA GLU A 40 -3.77 -7.37 7.29
C GLU A 40 -3.88 -5.88 6.97
N LYS A 41 -4.15 -5.05 7.99
CA LYS A 41 -4.21 -3.59 7.83
C LYS A 41 -2.85 -3.05 7.37
N HIS A 42 -1.78 -3.44 8.06
CA HIS A 42 -0.44 -3.00 7.72
C HIS A 42 -0.04 -3.41 6.29
N GLN A 43 -0.32 -4.66 5.89
CA GLN A 43 -0.05 -5.14 4.54
C GLN A 43 -0.82 -4.32 3.47
N ARG A 44 -2.06 -3.91 3.75
CA ARG A 44 -2.84 -3.06 2.84
C ARG A 44 -2.22 -1.68 2.69
N GLU A 45 -1.71 -1.09 3.77
CA GLU A 45 -1.04 0.21 3.76
C GLU A 45 0.25 0.17 2.94
N VAL A 46 1.11 -0.85 3.18
CA VAL A 46 2.32 -1.11 2.39
C VAL A 46 1.98 -1.26 0.90
N ASN A 47 1.02 -2.12 0.57
CA ASN A 47 0.61 -2.35 -0.82
C ASN A 47 0.06 -1.08 -1.50
N SER A 48 -0.64 -0.22 -0.75
CA SER A 48 -1.17 1.04 -1.26
C SER A 48 -0.04 2.03 -1.58
N ALA A 49 0.91 2.18 -0.65
CA ALA A 49 2.07 3.05 -0.82
C ALA A 49 2.94 2.59 -2.02
N GLU A 50 3.21 1.29 -2.16
CA GLU A 50 3.95 0.75 -3.30
C GLU A 50 3.26 1.01 -4.65
N LYS A 51 1.92 0.88 -4.70
CA LYS A 51 1.15 1.21 -5.91
C LYS A 51 1.25 2.70 -6.25
N SER A 52 1.25 3.56 -5.24
CA SER A 52 1.41 5.01 -5.42
C SER A 52 2.78 5.36 -5.99
N ILE A 53 3.85 4.78 -5.43
CA ILE A 53 5.24 4.89 -5.92
C ILE A 53 5.34 4.48 -7.39
N LYS A 54 4.80 3.30 -7.75
CA LYS A 54 4.79 2.81 -9.15
C LYS A 54 4.08 3.76 -10.10
N LYS A 55 2.99 4.41 -9.67
CA LYS A 55 2.29 5.41 -10.48
C LYS A 55 3.15 6.65 -10.71
N THR A 56 3.82 7.16 -9.67
CA THR A 56 4.71 8.32 -9.78
C THR A 56 5.90 8.00 -10.70
N GLN A 57 6.53 6.84 -10.57
CA GLN A 57 7.62 6.38 -11.44
C GLN A 57 7.20 6.37 -12.92
N LYS A 58 6.04 5.78 -13.24
CA LYS A 58 5.51 5.78 -14.62
C LYS A 58 5.27 7.20 -15.16
N LYS A 59 4.85 8.14 -14.32
CA LYS A 59 4.66 9.55 -14.73
C LYS A 59 6.00 10.20 -15.05
N ILE A 60 7.03 9.97 -14.22
CA ILE A 60 8.40 10.45 -14.45
C ILE A 60 8.94 9.91 -15.77
N GLU A 61 8.82 8.61 -16.03
CA GLU A 61 9.31 7.98 -17.27
C GLU A 61 8.66 8.59 -18.51
N LYS A 62 7.33 8.77 -18.50
CA LYS A 62 6.61 9.42 -19.60
C LYS A 62 7.08 10.85 -19.83
N GLN A 63 7.30 11.60 -18.75
CA GLN A 63 7.75 12.99 -18.84
C GLN A 63 9.20 13.09 -19.34
N LYS A 64 10.09 12.18 -18.90
CA LYS A 64 11.47 12.06 -19.41
C LYS A 64 11.49 11.75 -20.90
N ALA A 65 10.68 10.80 -21.36
CA ALA A 65 10.56 10.48 -22.78
C ALA A 65 10.04 11.68 -23.61
N ALA A 66 9.05 12.42 -23.09
CA ALA A 66 8.56 13.63 -23.73
C ALA A 66 9.63 14.73 -23.80
N ASN A 67 10.40 14.93 -22.73
CA ASN A 67 11.48 15.91 -22.70
C ASN A 67 12.62 15.53 -23.67
N GLN A 68 12.99 14.26 -23.73
CA GLN A 68 14.01 13.75 -24.66
C GLN A 68 13.63 14.01 -26.14
N LYS A 69 12.33 13.89 -26.47
CA LYS A 69 11.83 14.26 -27.81
C LYS A 69 12.01 15.75 -28.10
N THR A 70 11.73 16.62 -27.13
CA THR A 70 11.95 18.06 -27.26
C THR A 70 13.44 18.38 -27.36
N ASP A 71 14.29 17.75 -26.56
CA ASP A 71 15.75 17.91 -26.65
C ASP A 71 16.30 17.44 -28.03
N SER A 72 15.74 16.38 -28.59
CA SER A 72 16.08 15.92 -29.95
C SER A 72 15.66 16.94 -31.03
N GLN A 73 14.51 17.61 -30.85
CA GLN A 73 14.09 18.69 -31.74
C GLN A 73 15.01 19.92 -31.64
N ILE A 74 15.46 20.26 -30.43
CA ILE A 74 16.44 21.35 -30.21
C ILE A 74 17.76 21.04 -30.93
N ALA A 75 18.22 19.79 -30.89
CA ALA A 75 19.45 19.37 -31.55
C ALA A 75 19.34 19.27 -33.08
N SER A 76 18.12 19.31 -33.63
CA SER A 76 17.90 19.27 -35.07
C SER A 76 18.20 20.63 -35.71
N SER A 77 19.04 20.64 -36.74
CA SER A 77 19.43 21.84 -37.51
C SER A 77 18.31 22.41 -38.41
N LYS A 78 17.07 21.91 -38.29
CA LYS A 78 15.92 22.30 -39.13
C LYS A 78 15.11 23.47 -38.58
N ASN A 79 15.32 23.85 -37.32
CA ASN A 79 14.52 24.88 -36.65
C ASN A 79 15.24 26.23 -36.69
N SER A 80 14.46 27.31 -36.77
CA SER A 80 14.97 28.67 -36.60
C SER A 80 15.44 28.92 -35.16
N GLU A 81 16.25 29.95 -34.95
CA GLU A 81 16.77 30.29 -33.62
C GLU A 81 15.66 30.62 -32.62
N GLU A 82 14.60 31.31 -33.05
CA GLU A 82 13.44 31.62 -32.20
C GLU A 82 12.68 30.35 -31.79
N GLU A 83 12.50 29.39 -32.71
CA GLU A 83 11.88 28.09 -32.42
C GLU A 83 12.73 27.28 -31.44
N ILE A 84 14.05 27.28 -31.62
CA ILE A 84 15.00 26.64 -30.70
C ILE A 84 14.86 27.23 -29.30
N GLN A 85 14.76 28.56 -29.16
CA GLN A 85 14.55 29.20 -27.86
C GLN A 85 13.22 28.80 -27.21
N LYS A 86 12.12 28.77 -27.97
CA LYS A 86 10.81 28.29 -27.48
C LYS A 86 10.88 26.84 -27.00
N LEU A 87 11.56 25.97 -27.75
CA LEU A 87 11.76 24.57 -27.38
C LEU A 87 12.64 24.44 -26.13
N LYS A 88 13.70 25.24 -25.98
CA LYS A 88 14.53 25.28 -24.75
C LYS A 88 13.71 25.65 -23.53
N ILE A 89 12.87 26.69 -23.61
CA ILE A 89 11.96 27.08 -22.52
C ILE A 89 11.01 25.92 -22.16
N LYS A 90 10.46 25.24 -23.17
CA LYS A 90 9.61 24.06 -22.97
C LYS A 90 10.36 22.92 -22.29
N SER A 91 11.57 22.59 -22.73
CA SER A 91 12.42 21.56 -22.13
C SER A 91 12.71 21.89 -20.66
N THR A 92 13.09 23.13 -20.34
CA THR A 92 13.32 23.56 -18.96
C THR A 92 12.06 23.43 -18.09
N LYS A 93 10.88 23.80 -18.60
CA LYS A 93 9.61 23.60 -17.87
C LYS A 93 9.32 22.12 -17.62
N GLN A 94 9.59 21.26 -18.60
CA GLN A 94 9.40 19.82 -18.48
C GLN A 94 10.38 19.20 -17.47
N LYS A 95 11.66 19.63 -17.45
CA LYS A 95 12.65 19.25 -16.44
C LYS A 95 12.21 19.63 -15.03
N LEU A 96 11.74 20.87 -14.83
CA LEU A 96 11.24 21.30 -13.53
C LEU A 96 10.06 20.44 -13.03
N GLU A 97 9.16 20.03 -13.91
CA GLU A 97 8.06 19.12 -13.56
C GLU A 97 8.57 17.70 -13.22
N ILE A 98 9.60 17.21 -13.91
CA ILE A 98 10.28 15.95 -13.58
C ILE A 98 10.88 16.03 -12.17
N ASP A 99 11.62 17.10 -11.86
CA ASP A 99 12.27 17.28 -10.55
C ASP A 99 11.24 17.30 -9.42
N LYS A 100 10.11 17.99 -9.61
CA LYS A 100 8.98 17.98 -8.64
C LYS A 100 8.44 16.57 -8.41
N LEU A 101 8.31 15.77 -9.46
CA LEU A 101 7.84 14.39 -9.35
C LEU A 101 8.87 13.48 -8.68
N GLU A 102 10.16 13.69 -8.93
CA GLU A 102 11.25 12.96 -8.28
C GLU A 102 11.32 13.28 -6.77
N LEU A 103 11.16 14.55 -6.38
CA LEU A 103 11.02 14.93 -4.98
C LEU A 103 9.81 14.25 -4.31
N LYS A 104 8.67 14.22 -5.00
CA LYS A 104 7.48 13.49 -4.51
C LYS A 104 7.76 11.99 -4.37
N LEU A 105 8.47 11.39 -5.32
CA LEU A 105 8.83 9.97 -5.26
C LEU A 105 9.74 9.66 -4.06
N LEU A 106 10.69 10.54 -3.74
CA LEU A 106 11.54 10.39 -2.56
C LEU A 106 10.71 10.45 -1.28
N GLN A 107 9.79 11.41 -1.17
CA GLN A 107 8.90 11.52 -0.02
C GLN A 107 8.02 10.26 0.14
N GLN A 108 7.46 9.74 -0.95
CA GLN A 108 6.67 8.50 -0.92
C GLN A 108 7.48 7.28 -0.50
N LYS A 109 8.75 7.19 -0.90
CA LYS A 109 9.63 6.10 -0.46
C LYS A 109 9.93 6.20 1.03
N LYS A 110 10.20 7.41 1.53
CA LYS A 110 10.41 7.65 2.95
C LYS A 110 9.17 7.25 3.77
N GLU A 111 7.97 7.65 3.32
CA GLU A 111 6.71 7.26 3.96
C GLU A 111 6.50 5.73 3.95
N LEU A 112 6.85 5.04 2.86
CA LEU A 112 6.80 3.58 2.80
C LEU A 112 7.75 2.93 3.80
N ASP A 113 8.96 3.46 3.94
CA ASP A 113 9.94 2.96 4.91
C ASP A 113 9.48 3.19 6.36
N GLU A 114 8.86 4.34 6.65
CA GLU A 114 8.23 4.63 7.94
C GLU A 114 7.06 3.67 8.24
N ILE A 115 6.20 3.41 7.25
CA ILE A 115 5.13 2.42 7.38
C ILE A 115 5.75 1.07 7.75
N ARG A 116 6.71 0.57 6.96
CA ARG A 116 7.36 -0.72 7.19
C ARG A 116 8.07 -0.83 8.54
N ALA A 117 8.62 0.27 9.05
CA ALA A 117 9.26 0.31 10.37
C ALA A 117 8.27 0.37 11.54
N SER A 118 7.00 0.72 11.28
CA SER A 118 5.96 0.90 12.31
C SER A 118 5.18 -0.38 12.66
N PHE A 119 5.50 -1.51 12.03
CA PHE A 119 4.89 -2.81 12.28
C PHE A 119 5.77 -3.69 13.15
#